data_AF-A0A9X3TSV6-F1
#
_entry.id   AF-A0A9X3TSV6-F1
#
_cell.length_a   1.000
_cell.length_b   1.000
_cell.length_c   1.000
_cell.angle_alpha   90.00
_cell.angle_beta   90.00
_cell.angle_gamma   90.00
#
_symmetry.space_group_name_H-M   'P 1'
#
loop_
_entity.id
_entity.type
_entity.pdbx_description
1 polymer ?
#
loop_
_entity_poly.entity_id
_entity_poly.type
_entity_poly.pdbx_seq_one_letter_code
_entity_poly.pdbx_strand_id
1 'polypeptide(L)'
;MTKRIIIGLISIAAVSWIIFSDVEWGKYDSFEEVLEKGIPYKVKNVIHMQNVDGVTVVMYTTEPDREGFPFADFDALAVAFLKGNDEDGWENIGPNGWEHYENDNMTVYTKGVHSYDRRENVRHEFYVVFGEINNSAITKIETKTKQEETFEPATIIMKEGKRYYFQVGPEDNVRGLSKDGKVIDQQGGEIMMKNR
;
A
#
# COMPACT_ATOMS: atom_id res chain seq x y z
N MET A 1 19.79 39.19 -42.74
CA MET A 1 18.63 38.28 -42.75
C MET A 1 18.99 36.94 -42.10
N THR A 2 19.78 36.97 -41.01
CA THR A 2 20.53 35.78 -40.53
C THR A 2 20.24 35.44 -39.06
N LYS A 3 19.75 36.41 -38.26
CA LYS A 3 19.40 36.20 -36.85
C LYS A 3 18.01 35.57 -36.62
N ARG A 4 17.07 35.70 -37.56
CA ARG A 4 15.70 35.15 -37.42
C ARG A 4 15.60 33.65 -37.72
N ILE A 5 16.53 33.11 -38.51
CA ILE A 5 16.58 31.68 -38.86
C ILE A 5 17.16 30.86 -37.69
N ILE A 6 18.10 31.43 -36.93
CA ILE A 6 18.74 30.77 -35.79
C ILE A 6 17.74 30.56 -34.63
N ILE A 7 16.85 31.51 -34.38
CA ILE A 7 15.84 31.40 -33.32
C ILE A 7 14.82 30.28 -33.63
N GLY A 8 14.41 30.13 -34.90
CA GLY A 8 13.48 29.06 -35.30
C GLY A 8 14.04 27.65 -35.14
N LEU A 9 15.34 27.45 -35.38
CA LEU A 9 15.99 26.15 -35.24
C LEU A 9 16.21 25.74 -33.77
N ILE A 10 16.47 26.69 -32.87
CA ILE A 10 16.60 26.42 -31.43
C ILE A 10 15.25 25.98 -30.84
N SER A 11 14.15 26.59 -31.27
CA SER A 11 12.80 26.22 -30.81
C SER A 11 12.42 24.80 -31.22
N ILE A 12 12.75 24.39 -32.45
CA ILE A 12 12.47 23.03 -32.94
C ILE A 12 13.34 22.00 -32.20
N ALA A 13 14.63 22.30 -31.98
CA ALA A 13 15.51 21.42 -31.22
C ALA A 13 15.04 21.22 -29.77
N ALA A 14 14.56 22.27 -29.10
CA ALA A 14 14.03 22.17 -27.73
C ALA A 14 12.74 21.33 -27.67
N VAL A 15 11.83 21.49 -28.62
CA VAL A 15 10.60 20.68 -28.69
C VAL A 15 10.92 19.22 -29.04
N SER A 16 11.85 18.98 -29.96
CA SER A 16 12.33 17.63 -30.26
C SER A 16 13.00 17.00 -29.04
N TRP A 17 13.79 17.75 -28.26
CA TRP A 17 14.43 17.23 -27.05
C TRP A 17 13.39 16.84 -25.99
N ILE A 18 12.28 17.58 -25.87
CA ILE A 18 11.16 17.23 -24.98
C ILE A 18 10.40 15.99 -25.47
N ILE A 19 10.26 15.80 -26.79
CA ILE A 19 9.61 14.63 -27.39
C ILE A 19 10.50 13.37 -27.30
N PHE A 20 11.82 13.53 -27.33
CA PHE A 20 12.80 12.44 -27.22
C PHE A 20 13.34 12.22 -25.80
N SER A 21 13.10 13.14 -24.87
CA SER A 21 13.36 12.91 -23.46
C SER A 21 12.18 12.11 -22.92
N ASP A 22 12.46 10.90 -22.44
CA ASP A 22 11.55 10.12 -21.59
C ASP A 22 11.36 10.85 -20.24
N VAL A 23 10.87 12.08 -20.25
CA VAL A 23 10.37 12.77 -19.05
C VAL A 23 9.04 12.10 -18.74
N GLU A 24 9.13 10.95 -18.09
CA GLU A 24 7.99 10.23 -17.53
C GLU A 24 7.55 11.00 -16.29
N TRP A 25 6.57 11.89 -16.50
CA TRP A 25 5.91 12.61 -15.41
C TRP A 25 5.38 11.63 -14.37
N GLY A 26 5.77 11.81 -13.10
CA GLY A 26 5.37 10.93 -12.00
C GLY A 26 6.42 9.91 -11.57
N LYS A 27 7.60 9.88 -12.22
CA LYS A 27 8.76 9.17 -11.71
C LYS A 27 9.61 10.03 -10.77
N TYR A 28 10.16 9.38 -9.74
CA TYR A 28 11.02 9.97 -8.71
C TYR A 28 12.40 9.31 -8.75
N ASP A 29 13.45 10.06 -8.43
CA ASP A 29 14.83 9.64 -8.65
C ASP A 29 15.31 8.66 -7.58
N SER A 30 14.70 8.65 -6.39
CA SER A 30 15.06 7.72 -5.31
C SER A 30 13.85 7.19 -4.55
N PHE A 31 14.07 6.11 -3.82
CA PHE A 31 13.07 5.52 -2.94
C PHE A 31 12.55 6.52 -1.89
N GLU A 32 13.44 7.32 -1.29
CA GLU A 32 13.07 8.36 -0.33
C GLU A 32 12.22 9.45 -0.97
N GLU A 33 12.55 9.83 -2.21
CA GLU A 33 11.79 10.86 -2.91
C GLU A 33 10.36 10.41 -3.23
N VAL A 34 10.17 9.15 -3.67
CA VAL A 34 8.82 8.63 -3.91
C VAL A 34 8.02 8.49 -2.61
N LEU A 35 8.68 8.20 -1.47
CA LEU A 35 7.99 8.19 -0.18
C LEU A 35 7.53 9.59 0.24
N GLU A 36 8.34 10.62 -0.01
CA GLU A 36 8.03 12.00 0.39
C GLU A 36 7.01 12.67 -0.53
N LYS A 37 7.13 12.44 -1.84
CA LYS A 37 6.39 13.19 -2.87
C LYS A 37 5.42 12.34 -3.68
N GLY A 38 5.71 11.04 -3.82
CA GLY A 38 4.92 10.10 -4.62
C GLY A 38 3.71 9.53 -3.90
N ILE A 39 3.65 9.63 -2.57
CA ILE A 39 2.51 9.23 -1.76
C ILE A 39 1.77 10.52 -1.34
N PRO A 40 0.45 10.63 -1.56
CA PRO A 40 -0.30 11.86 -1.28
C PRO A 40 -0.51 12.13 0.22
N TYR A 41 -0.16 11.17 1.07
CA TYR A 41 -0.19 11.30 2.53
C TYR A 41 1.23 11.30 3.07
N LYS A 42 1.48 12.14 4.07
CA LYS A 42 2.80 12.27 4.68
C LYS A 42 3.16 10.99 5.43
N VAL A 43 4.10 10.23 4.88
CA VAL A 43 4.66 9.05 5.54
C VAL A 43 5.32 9.47 6.85
N LYS A 44 4.79 8.97 7.97
CA LYS A 44 5.35 9.20 9.30
C LYS A 44 6.35 8.11 9.67
N ASN A 45 5.94 6.85 9.58
CA ASN A 45 6.78 5.69 9.88
C ASN A 45 6.56 4.57 8.86
N VAL A 46 7.63 4.08 8.24
CA VAL A 46 7.61 2.83 7.49
C VAL A 46 7.65 1.66 8.47
N ILE A 47 6.59 0.84 8.46
CA ILE A 47 6.42 -0.33 9.34
C ILE A 47 6.99 -1.57 8.67
N HIS A 48 6.66 -1.81 7.41
CA HIS A 48 7.08 -3.00 6.67
C HIS A 48 7.21 -2.70 5.17
N MET A 49 8.08 -3.44 4.50
CA MET A 49 8.25 -3.39 3.06
C MET A 49 8.36 -4.81 2.53
N GLN A 50 7.67 -5.10 1.43
CA GLN A 50 7.76 -6.37 0.73
C GLN A 50 7.70 -6.16 -0.77
N ASN A 51 8.59 -6.80 -1.52
CA ASN A 51 8.51 -6.83 -2.98
C ASN A 51 7.59 -7.97 -3.42
N VAL A 52 6.62 -7.65 -4.27
CA VAL A 52 5.64 -8.59 -4.86
C VAL A 52 5.58 -8.28 -6.35
N ASP A 53 5.99 -9.23 -7.19
CA ASP A 53 5.99 -9.11 -8.65
C ASP A 53 6.63 -7.81 -9.18
N GLY A 54 7.75 -7.39 -8.59
CA GLY A 54 8.45 -6.16 -9.01
C GLY A 54 7.82 -4.86 -8.50
N VAL A 55 6.83 -4.95 -7.60
CA VAL A 55 6.21 -3.84 -6.89
C VAL A 55 6.58 -3.91 -5.42
N THR A 56 7.19 -2.86 -4.90
CA THR A 56 7.46 -2.69 -3.47
C THR A 56 6.22 -2.17 -2.77
N VAL A 57 5.58 -3.03 -1.98
CA VAL A 57 4.50 -2.65 -1.08
C VAL A 57 5.12 -2.06 0.18
N VAL A 58 4.75 -0.83 0.51
CA VAL A 58 5.19 -0.14 1.72
C VAL A 58 4.00 0.00 2.66
N MET A 59 4.05 -0.65 3.82
CA MET A 59 3.10 -0.42 4.91
C MET A 59 3.64 0.65 5.84
N TYR A 60 2.86 1.69 6.09
CA TYR A 60 3.29 2.87 6.83
C TYR A 60 2.16 3.50 7.65
N THR A 61 2.52 4.38 8.58
CA THR A 61 1.55 5.26 9.25
C THR A 61 1.56 6.67 8.67
N THR A 62 0.40 7.32 8.70
CA THR A 62 0.22 8.74 8.34
C THR A 62 -0.70 9.44 9.32
N GLU A 63 -0.56 10.75 9.45
CA GLU A 63 -1.59 11.58 10.08
C GLU A 63 -2.80 11.68 9.12
N PRO A 64 -4.03 11.54 9.62
CA PRO A 64 -5.24 11.89 8.87
C PRO A 64 -5.20 13.32 8.34
N ASP A 65 -5.85 13.56 7.21
CA ASP A 65 -6.02 14.91 6.68
C ASP A 65 -6.84 15.76 7.67
N ARG A 66 -6.24 16.84 8.18
CA ARG A 66 -6.87 17.74 9.15
C ARG A 66 -8.01 18.56 8.56
N GLU A 67 -8.07 18.73 7.23
CA GLU A 67 -9.21 19.39 6.59
C GLU A 67 -10.49 18.55 6.74
N GLY A 68 -10.38 17.22 6.57
CA GLY A 68 -11.50 16.28 6.75
C GLY A 68 -11.70 15.83 8.20
N PHE A 69 -10.62 15.75 8.98
CA PHE A 69 -10.61 15.20 10.34
C PHE A 69 -9.85 16.11 11.31
N PRO A 70 -10.35 17.33 11.59
CA PRO A 70 -9.62 18.36 12.36
C PRO A 70 -9.33 17.97 13.82
N PHE A 71 -10.04 16.96 14.35
CA PHE A 71 -9.88 16.47 15.72
C PHE A 71 -9.26 15.07 15.80
N ALA A 72 -8.81 14.49 14.68
CA ALA A 72 -8.14 13.20 14.73
C ALA A 72 -6.78 13.32 15.44
N ASP A 73 -6.61 12.50 16.48
CA ASP A 73 -5.40 12.41 17.29
C ASP A 73 -4.71 11.03 17.17
N PHE A 74 -5.06 10.28 16.13
CA PHE A 74 -4.51 8.96 15.83
C PHE A 74 -3.60 9.00 14.59
N ASP A 75 -2.69 8.03 14.52
CA ASP A 75 -2.00 7.69 13.29
C ASP A 75 -2.83 6.65 12.53
N ALA A 76 -3.12 6.89 11.25
CA ALA A 76 -3.79 5.93 10.39
C ALA A 76 -2.78 4.97 9.75
N LEU A 77 -3.18 3.71 9.57
CA LEU A 77 -2.40 2.69 8.89
C LEU A 77 -2.72 2.69 7.38
N ALA A 78 -1.70 2.62 6.54
CA ALA A 78 -1.85 2.69 5.10
C ALA A 78 -0.83 1.80 4.37
N VAL A 79 -1.08 1.55 3.09
CA VAL A 79 -0.13 0.91 2.18
C VAL A 79 0.03 1.74 0.91
N ALA A 80 1.24 1.72 0.34
CA ALA A 80 1.55 2.27 -0.96
C ALA A 80 2.20 1.19 -1.83
N PHE A 81 2.02 1.30 -3.15
CA PHE A 81 2.53 0.33 -4.12
C PHE A 81 3.49 1.03 -5.07
N LEU A 82 4.78 0.80 -4.85
CA LEU A 82 5.85 1.54 -5.50
C LEU A 82 6.58 0.64 -6.49
N LYS A 83 6.65 1.05 -7.75
CA LYS A 83 7.30 0.31 -8.82
C LYS A 83 8.54 1.04 -9.27
N GLY A 84 9.60 0.29 -9.56
CA GLY A 84 10.85 0.85 -10.07
C GLY A 84 12.03 0.59 -9.13
N ASN A 85 13.07 1.37 -9.31
CA ASN A 85 14.35 1.29 -8.59
C ASN A 85 15.09 2.64 -8.73
N ASP A 86 16.22 2.80 -8.04
CA ASP A 86 17.02 4.05 -8.07
C ASP A 86 17.75 4.29 -9.40
N GLU A 87 17.78 3.33 -10.33
CA GLU A 87 18.39 3.49 -11.67
C GLU A 87 17.36 3.97 -12.71
N ASP A 88 16.15 3.41 -12.68
CA ASP A 88 15.06 3.64 -13.66
C ASP A 88 14.01 4.64 -13.17
N GLY A 89 14.12 5.05 -11.91
CA GLY A 89 13.15 5.86 -11.17
C GLY A 89 12.02 5.04 -10.56
N TRP A 90 11.37 5.64 -9.57
CA TRP A 90 10.26 5.09 -8.80
C TRP A 90 8.93 5.73 -9.17
N GLU A 91 7.86 4.94 -9.15
CA GLU A 91 6.50 5.35 -9.51
C GLU A 91 5.52 4.80 -8.47
N ASN A 92 4.58 5.61 -7.98
CA ASN A 92 3.45 5.10 -7.19
C ASN A 92 2.33 4.66 -8.14
N ILE A 93 2.05 3.35 -8.15
CA ILE A 93 1.07 2.73 -9.07
C ILE A 93 -0.22 2.28 -8.37
N GLY A 94 -0.31 2.48 -7.05
CA GLY A 94 -1.42 1.97 -6.24
C GLY A 94 -2.53 2.99 -6.02
N PRO A 95 -3.74 2.53 -5.67
CA PRO A 95 -4.70 3.42 -5.05
C PRO A 95 -4.09 3.95 -3.74
N ASN A 96 -4.23 5.25 -3.53
CA ASN A 96 -3.77 5.87 -2.30
C ASN A 96 -4.97 6.06 -1.37
N GLY A 97 -4.87 5.52 -0.16
CA GLY A 97 -5.89 5.72 0.87
C GLY A 97 -5.41 5.18 2.20
N TRP A 98 -5.93 5.78 3.26
CA TRP A 98 -5.85 5.24 4.60
C TRP A 98 -7.28 4.96 5.08
N GLU A 99 -7.42 3.95 5.92
CA GLU A 99 -8.66 3.63 6.61
C GLU A 99 -8.36 3.55 8.10
N HIS A 100 -9.35 3.91 8.92
CA HIS A 100 -9.21 3.81 10.36
C HIS A 100 -10.55 3.44 10.99
N TYR A 101 -10.49 2.47 11.89
CA TYR A 101 -11.54 2.19 12.86
C TYR A 101 -10.92 1.61 14.12
N GLU A 102 -11.61 1.77 15.24
CA GLU A 102 -11.18 1.21 16.51
C GLU A 102 -11.66 -0.24 16.66
N ASN A 103 -10.77 -1.10 17.15
CA ASN A 103 -11.11 -2.46 17.55
C ASN A 103 -10.16 -2.91 18.67
N ASP A 104 -10.73 -3.34 19.80
CA ASP A 104 -9.96 -3.75 20.99
C ASP A 104 -9.05 -4.96 20.74
N ASN A 105 -9.36 -5.76 19.72
CA ASN A 105 -8.65 -6.98 19.37
C ASN A 105 -7.63 -6.77 18.25
N MET A 106 -8.11 -6.55 17.04
CA MET A 106 -7.29 -6.32 15.86
C MET A 106 -8.07 -5.52 14.82
N THR A 107 -7.38 -4.77 13.99
CA THR A 107 -7.98 -4.20 12.78
C THR A 107 -7.63 -5.05 11.57
N VAL A 108 -8.44 -4.96 10.53
CA VAL A 108 -8.31 -5.64 9.24
C VAL A 108 -8.57 -4.63 8.13
N TYR A 109 -7.58 -4.45 7.28
CA TYR A 109 -7.64 -3.65 6.06
C TYR A 109 -7.20 -4.50 4.87
N THR A 110 -7.84 -4.30 3.73
CA THR A 110 -7.48 -4.94 2.47
C THR A 110 -7.29 -3.88 1.40
N LYS A 111 -6.16 -3.93 0.69
CA LYS A 111 -5.89 -3.02 -0.43
C LYS A 111 -5.33 -3.79 -1.61
N GLY A 112 -5.86 -3.51 -2.79
CA GLY A 112 -5.37 -4.06 -4.05
C GLY A 112 -4.59 -3.04 -4.85
N VAL A 113 -3.69 -3.52 -5.69
CA VAL A 113 -3.13 -2.77 -6.80
C VAL A 113 -3.61 -3.40 -8.10
N HIS A 114 -4.03 -2.55 -9.03
CA HIS A 114 -4.38 -2.95 -10.38
C HIS A 114 -3.76 -1.94 -11.34
N SER A 115 -2.79 -2.40 -12.14
CA SER A 115 -2.07 -1.55 -13.08
C SER A 115 -2.01 -2.18 -14.45
N TYR A 116 -2.01 -1.34 -15.48
CA TYR A 116 -2.01 -1.75 -16.88
C TYR A 116 -0.74 -1.30 -17.60
N ASP A 117 -0.36 -2.01 -18.65
CA ASP A 117 0.63 -1.53 -19.61
C ASP A 117 0.03 -0.48 -20.58
N ARG A 118 0.87 0.07 -21.47
CA ARG A 118 0.43 1.06 -22.48
C ARG A 118 -0.60 0.52 -23.49
N ARG A 119 -0.85 -0.79 -23.51
CA ARG A 119 -1.82 -1.48 -24.38
C ARG A 119 -3.03 -1.99 -23.59
N GLU A 120 -3.21 -1.50 -22.35
CA GLU A 120 -4.29 -1.89 -21.45
C GLU A 120 -4.26 -3.37 -21.01
N ASN A 121 -3.11 -4.05 -21.12
CA ASN A 121 -2.96 -5.38 -20.54
C ASN A 121 -2.67 -5.25 -19.04
N VAL A 122 -3.29 -6.12 -18.22
CA VAL A 122 -3.00 -6.19 -16.79
C VAL A 122 -1.52 -6.52 -16.59
N ARG A 123 -0.82 -5.65 -15.87
CA ARG A 123 0.60 -5.81 -15.53
C ARG A 123 0.78 -6.29 -14.10
N HIS A 124 0.06 -5.70 -13.15
CA HIS A 124 0.05 -6.10 -11.74
C HIS A 124 -1.38 -6.15 -11.25
N GLU A 125 -1.75 -7.27 -10.64
CA GLU A 125 -3.04 -7.46 -9.96
C GLU A 125 -2.83 -8.34 -8.73
N PHE A 126 -2.80 -7.73 -7.56
CA PHE A 126 -2.74 -8.46 -6.29
C PHE A 126 -3.31 -7.62 -5.16
N TYR A 127 -3.58 -8.28 -4.04
CA TYR A 127 -4.12 -7.67 -2.83
C TYR A 127 -3.18 -7.91 -1.66
N VAL A 128 -3.28 -7.05 -0.66
CA VAL A 128 -2.60 -7.20 0.62
C VAL A 128 -3.60 -7.00 1.74
N VAL A 129 -3.41 -7.75 2.82
CA VAL A 129 -4.19 -7.69 4.04
C VAL A 129 -3.25 -7.31 5.17
N PHE A 130 -3.65 -6.30 5.94
CA PHE A 130 -2.81 -5.73 6.99
C PHE A 130 -3.66 -5.12 8.09
N GLY A 131 -3.04 -4.88 9.25
CA GLY A 131 -3.76 -4.33 10.39
C GLY A 131 -2.92 -4.23 11.65
N GLU A 132 -3.55 -3.70 12.70
CA GLU A 132 -2.97 -3.56 14.04
C GLU A 132 -3.46 -4.70 14.94
N ILE A 133 -2.62 -5.12 15.90
CA ILE A 133 -2.97 -6.14 16.90
C ILE A 133 -2.98 -5.51 18.30
N ASN A 134 -4.17 -5.08 18.73
CA ASN A 134 -4.40 -4.33 19.95
C ASN A 134 -4.52 -5.23 21.19
N ASN A 135 -5.03 -6.46 21.05
CA ASN A 135 -5.15 -7.40 22.16
C ASN A 135 -3.90 -8.28 22.32
N SER A 136 -3.19 -8.11 23.44
CA SER A 136 -1.98 -8.87 23.81
C SER A 136 -2.15 -10.40 23.83
N ALA A 137 -3.38 -10.89 24.03
CA ALA A 137 -3.67 -12.31 24.00
C ALA A 137 -3.59 -12.92 22.59
N ILE A 138 -3.70 -12.12 21.53
CA ILE A 138 -3.50 -12.57 20.15
C ILE A 138 -2.01 -12.76 19.90
N THR A 139 -1.60 -13.98 19.61
CA THR A 139 -0.21 -14.37 19.33
C THR A 139 0.01 -14.83 17.89
N LYS A 140 -1.06 -15.12 17.15
CA LYS A 140 -1.02 -15.52 15.75
C LYS A 140 -2.16 -14.84 15.00
N ILE A 141 -1.87 -14.35 13.80
CA ILE A 141 -2.88 -13.93 12.83
C ILE A 141 -2.86 -14.96 11.72
N GLU A 142 -4.04 -15.38 11.29
CA GLU A 142 -4.19 -16.19 10.11
C GLU A 142 -5.29 -15.62 9.22
N THR A 143 -5.14 -15.90 7.93
CA THR A 143 -5.95 -15.33 6.88
C THR A 143 -6.33 -16.42 5.88
N LYS A 144 -7.44 -16.22 5.18
CA LYS A 144 -7.81 -17.01 4.01
C LYS A 144 -8.84 -16.29 3.16
N THR A 145 -9.01 -16.78 1.95
CA THR A 145 -10.16 -16.45 1.11
C THR A 145 -11.40 -17.26 1.51
N LYS A 146 -12.59 -16.82 1.07
CA LYS A 146 -13.84 -17.57 1.21
C LYS A 146 -13.79 -18.98 0.61
N GLN A 147 -13.01 -19.18 -0.46
CA GLN A 147 -12.94 -20.45 -1.19
C GLN A 147 -11.96 -21.44 -0.55
N GLU A 148 -10.98 -20.95 0.20
CA GLU A 148 -9.98 -21.79 0.84
C GLU A 148 -10.54 -22.49 2.08
N GLU A 149 -10.15 -23.75 2.23
CA GLU A 149 -10.50 -24.53 3.42
C GLU A 149 -9.58 -24.19 4.59
N THR A 150 -8.29 -24.01 4.30
CA THR A 150 -7.22 -23.76 5.28
C THR A 150 -6.97 -22.28 5.49
N PHE A 151 -6.47 -21.96 6.69
CA PHE A 151 -6.01 -20.63 7.07
C PHE A 151 -4.48 -20.63 7.00
N GLU A 152 -3.91 -19.58 6.39
CA GLU A 152 -2.48 -19.38 6.28
C GLU A 152 -2.00 -18.33 7.30
N PRO A 153 -0.80 -18.49 7.88
CA PRO A 153 -0.28 -17.53 8.85
C PRO A 153 0.13 -16.21 8.18
N ALA A 154 -0.33 -15.09 8.73
CA ALA A 154 0.18 -13.77 8.37
C ALA A 154 1.46 -13.41 9.14
N THR A 155 2.28 -12.52 8.57
CA THR A 155 3.51 -12.06 9.22
C THR A 155 3.18 -11.04 10.30
N ILE A 156 3.58 -11.28 11.55
CA ILE A 156 3.47 -10.30 12.65
C ILE A 156 4.73 -9.43 12.72
N ILE A 157 4.55 -8.12 12.81
CA ILE A 157 5.62 -7.12 12.81
C ILE A 157 5.54 -6.29 14.11
N MET A 158 6.66 -6.17 14.82
CA MET A 158 6.82 -5.26 15.97
C MET A 158 7.45 -3.96 15.50
N LYS A 159 6.81 -2.82 15.76
CA LYS A 159 7.37 -1.50 15.45
C LYS A 159 6.94 -0.51 16.53
N GLU A 160 7.91 0.17 17.14
CA GLU A 160 7.67 1.22 18.15
C GLU A 160 6.75 0.77 19.31
N GLY A 161 6.88 -0.48 19.75
CA GLY A 161 6.05 -1.05 20.83
C GLY A 161 4.62 -1.43 20.41
N LYS A 162 4.23 -1.15 19.17
CA LYS A 162 2.98 -1.60 18.55
C LYS A 162 3.19 -2.89 17.76
N ARG A 163 2.09 -3.62 17.55
CA ARG A 163 2.04 -4.86 16.78
C ARG A 163 1.18 -4.67 15.55
N TYR A 164 1.72 -5.10 14.42
CA TYR A 164 1.06 -5.09 13.13
C TYR A 164 1.09 -6.49 12.53
N TYR A 165 0.30 -6.71 11.50
CA TYR A 165 0.49 -7.86 10.63
C TYR A 165 0.34 -7.49 9.16
N PHE A 166 0.91 -8.32 8.30
CA PHE A 166 0.90 -8.15 6.84
C PHE A 166 0.86 -9.51 6.15
N GLN A 167 0.09 -9.59 5.07
CA GLN A 167 -0.05 -10.78 4.23
C GLN A 167 -0.41 -10.36 2.79
N VAL A 168 0.13 -11.09 1.80
CA VAL A 168 -0.20 -10.89 0.39
C VAL A 168 -1.26 -11.91 -0.03
N GLY A 169 -2.35 -11.42 -0.61
CA GLY A 169 -3.47 -12.23 -1.07
C GLY A 169 -4.81 -11.48 -0.95
N PRO A 170 -5.86 -11.91 -1.68
CA PRO A 170 -7.20 -11.33 -1.62
C PRO A 170 -8.00 -11.82 -0.40
N GLU A 171 -7.31 -12.13 0.70
CA GLU A 171 -7.90 -12.81 1.84
C GLU A 171 -8.89 -11.89 2.54
N ASP A 172 -10.11 -12.38 2.72
CA ASP A 172 -11.24 -11.62 3.24
C ASP A 172 -11.78 -12.21 4.55
N ASN A 173 -11.11 -13.21 5.10
CA ASN A 173 -11.39 -13.80 6.40
C ASN A 173 -10.10 -13.84 7.22
N VAL A 174 -10.04 -13.03 8.28
CA VAL A 174 -8.88 -12.88 9.14
C VAL A 174 -9.27 -13.26 10.55
N ARG A 175 -8.45 -14.08 11.21
CA ARG A 175 -8.65 -14.47 12.61
C ARG A 175 -7.41 -14.25 13.46
N GLY A 176 -7.64 -13.71 14.65
CA GLY A 176 -6.64 -13.59 15.71
C GLY A 176 -6.76 -14.75 16.68
N LEU A 177 -5.66 -15.44 16.91
CA LEU A 177 -5.60 -16.64 17.75
C LEU A 177 -4.75 -16.39 18.99
N SER A 178 -5.24 -16.93 20.09
CA SER A 178 -4.52 -17.16 21.34
C SER A 178 -3.36 -18.16 21.15
N LYS A 179 -2.44 -18.19 22.11
CA LYS A 179 -1.29 -19.12 22.15
C LYS A 179 -1.73 -20.60 22.13
N ASP A 180 -2.89 -20.90 22.67
CA ASP A 180 -3.49 -22.25 22.68
C ASP A 180 -4.31 -22.57 21.41
N GLY A 181 -4.38 -21.64 20.45
CA GLY A 181 -5.15 -21.80 19.21
C GLY A 181 -6.63 -21.42 19.33
N LYS A 182 -7.09 -20.84 20.45
CA LYS A 182 -8.44 -20.30 20.55
C LYS A 182 -8.61 -19.03 19.71
N VAL A 183 -9.67 -18.94 18.92
CA VAL A 183 -10.04 -17.71 18.20
C VAL A 183 -10.48 -16.65 19.21
N ILE A 184 -9.79 -15.51 19.22
CA ILE A 184 -10.11 -14.33 20.05
C ILE A 184 -11.00 -13.38 19.26
N ASP A 185 -10.67 -13.16 18.00
CA ASP A 185 -11.41 -12.30 17.09
C ASP A 185 -11.37 -12.86 15.68
N GLN A 186 -12.42 -12.63 14.90
CA GLN A 186 -12.49 -12.98 13.50
C GLN A 186 -13.33 -11.95 12.76
N GLN A 187 -12.78 -11.45 11.66
CA GLN A 187 -13.41 -10.44 10.83
C GLN A 187 -13.46 -10.90 9.38
N GLY A 188 -14.59 -10.59 8.73
CA GLY A 188 -14.92 -11.10 7.40
C GLY A 188 -15.44 -12.54 7.39
N GLY A 189 -15.69 -13.07 6.19
CA GLY A 189 -16.47 -14.30 5.98
C GLY A 189 -17.98 -14.14 6.21
N GLU A 190 -18.80 -15.01 5.62
CA GLU A 190 -20.24 -15.04 5.92
C GLU A 190 -20.48 -15.50 7.36
N ILE A 191 -21.28 -14.73 8.11
CA ILE A 191 -21.95 -15.24 9.29
C ILE A 191 -22.96 -16.29 8.80
N MET A 192 -22.55 -17.55 8.76
CA MET A 192 -23.53 -18.64 8.74
C MET A 192 -24.31 -18.53 10.06
N MET A 193 -25.46 -17.86 10.02
CA MET A 193 -26.43 -17.89 11.10
C MET A 193 -26.71 -19.36 11.39
N LYS A 194 -26.17 -19.87 12.51
CA LYS A 194 -26.69 -21.09 13.11
C LYS A 194 -28.10 -20.76 13.58
N ASN A 195 -29.09 -21.11 12.76
CA ASN A 195 -30.49 -21.15 13.17
C ASN A 195 -30.56 -21.88 14.52
N ARG A 196 -31.08 -21.17 15.52
CA ARG A 196 -31.54 -21.76 16.79
C ARG A 196 -32.80 -22.56 16.55
#